data_AF-A0A8C9QHE9-F1
#
_entry.id   AF-A0A8C9QHE9-F1
#
_cell.length_a   1.000
_cell.length_b   1.000
_cell.length_c   1.000
_cell.angle_alpha   90.00
_cell.angle_beta   90.00
_cell.angle_gamma   90.00
#
_symmetry.space_group_name_H-M   'P 1'
#
loop_
_entity.id
_entity.type
_entity.pdbx_description
1 polymer ?
#
loop_
_entity_poly.entity_id
_entity_poly.type
_entity_poly.pdbx_seq_one_letter_code
_entity_poly.pdbx_strand_id
1 'polypeptide(L)'
;MTEPKGKEHDDIFDKLKEAVKEESIKRHKWNDFAEDSLRVIQHNALEDRSISDKQQWDAAIYFMEEALQARLKDTENAIENMIGPDWRKRWIYWKNRTQEQSVHNETKNELEKMLKCNEEHPAYLASDEITTVRKNLESRGVEVDPSLVINIAEKHKSAFLIILFCEEIYLIFQLECNDVVLFWRIQRMLAITANTLRQQLTNTEVRRLEKNVKEVLEDFAEDNEKKVKLLTGKRVQLAEDLKKVREIQEKLDAFIEALHQEK
;
A
#
# COMPACT_ATOMS: atom_id res chain seq x y z
N MET A 1 -0.41 -15.24 11.45
CA MET A 1 0.16 -15.16 12.80
C MET A 1 -0.48 -16.27 13.62
N THR A 2 0.26 -17.30 13.97
CA THR A 2 -0.16 -18.32 14.93
C THR A 2 0.18 -17.83 16.33
N GLU A 3 -0.82 -17.69 17.19
CA GLU A 3 -0.61 -17.34 18.60
C GLU A 3 0.29 -18.38 19.29
N PRO A 4 1.15 -17.97 20.23
CA PRO A 4 2.00 -18.91 20.95
C PRO A 4 1.13 -19.87 21.77
N LYS A 5 1.23 -21.18 21.47
CA LYS A 5 0.46 -22.23 22.15
C LYS A 5 0.85 -22.31 23.63
N GLY A 6 -0.01 -21.82 24.52
CA GLY A 6 0.12 -21.98 25.97
C GLY A 6 -0.02 -23.45 26.39
N LYS A 7 0.47 -23.79 27.59
CA LYS A 7 0.45 -25.17 28.16
C LYS A 7 -0.96 -25.76 28.36
N GLU A 8 -2.02 -24.98 28.15
CA GLU A 8 -3.43 -25.38 28.27
C GLU A 8 -4.22 -25.23 26.95
N HIS A 9 -3.55 -25.17 25.79
CA HIS A 9 -4.26 -25.10 24.51
C HIS A 9 -4.92 -26.45 24.20
N ASP A 10 -6.26 -26.46 24.23
CA ASP A 10 -7.09 -27.57 23.80
C ASP A 10 -7.15 -27.60 22.26
N ASP A 11 -6.61 -28.65 21.65
CA ASP A 11 -6.42 -28.79 20.20
C ASP A 11 -7.64 -29.37 19.47
N ILE A 12 -8.69 -29.72 20.21
CA ILE A 12 -9.93 -30.35 19.69
C ILE A 12 -10.56 -29.55 18.55
N PHE A 13 -10.51 -28.21 18.64
CA PHE A 13 -11.14 -27.33 17.66
C PHE A 13 -10.19 -26.83 16.56
N ASP A 14 -8.89 -27.17 16.60
CA ASP A 14 -7.93 -26.63 15.65
C ASP A 14 -8.27 -27.02 14.21
N LYS A 15 -8.57 -28.31 13.99
CA LYS A 15 -8.99 -28.82 12.66
C LYS A 15 -10.30 -28.21 12.19
N LEU A 16 -11.26 -28.00 13.09
CA LEU A 16 -12.53 -27.35 12.77
C LEU A 16 -12.31 -25.88 12.38
N LYS A 17 -11.53 -25.14 13.16
CA LYS A 17 -11.20 -23.73 12.90
C LYS A 17 -10.50 -23.56 11.56
N GLU A 18 -9.55 -24.44 11.24
CA GLU A 18 -8.84 -24.43 9.96
C GLU A 18 -9.79 -24.72 8.79
N ALA A 19 -10.59 -25.79 8.87
CA ALA A 19 -11.55 -26.15 7.82
C ALA A 19 -12.63 -25.07 7.61
N VAL A 20 -13.16 -24.48 8.70
CA VAL A 20 -14.12 -23.36 8.61
C VAL A 20 -13.45 -22.15 7.97
N LYS A 21 -12.23 -21.80 8.36
CA LYS A 21 -11.49 -20.69 7.76
C LYS A 21 -11.28 -20.89 6.26
N GLU A 22 -10.82 -22.05 5.83
CA GLU A 22 -10.58 -22.35 4.41
C GLU A 22 -11.88 -22.27 3.59
N GLU A 23 -12.95 -22.90 4.06
CA GLU A 23 -14.23 -22.89 3.36
C GLU A 23 -14.88 -21.50 3.35
N SER A 24 -14.78 -20.74 4.45
CA SER A 24 -15.25 -19.34 4.50
C SER A 24 -14.50 -18.45 3.52
N ILE A 25 -13.17 -18.57 3.41
CA ILE A 25 -12.37 -17.82 2.42
C ILE A 25 -12.81 -18.20 1.00
N LYS A 26 -13.00 -19.49 0.73
CA LYS A 26 -13.41 -19.99 -0.58
C LYS A 26 -14.80 -19.49 -1.00
N ARG A 27 -15.73 -19.38 -0.06
CA ARG A 27 -17.10 -18.89 -0.30
C ARG A 27 -17.20 -17.37 -0.32
N HIS A 28 -16.28 -16.67 0.35
CA HIS A 28 -16.36 -15.22 0.48
C HIS A 28 -16.15 -14.54 -0.87
N LYS A 29 -17.02 -13.56 -1.14
CA LYS A 29 -16.94 -12.67 -2.30
C LYS A 29 -17.06 -11.23 -1.81
N TRP A 30 -16.12 -10.40 -2.23
CA TRP A 30 -16.14 -8.96 -1.99
C TRP A 30 -17.41 -8.33 -2.54
N ASN A 31 -17.78 -7.15 -2.04
CA ASN A 31 -18.86 -6.38 -2.63
C ASN A 31 -18.42 -5.78 -3.97
N ASP A 32 -19.02 -6.25 -5.06
CA ASP A 32 -18.74 -5.74 -6.41
C ASP A 32 -19.08 -4.23 -6.55
N PHE A 33 -20.01 -3.70 -5.74
CA PHE A 33 -20.38 -2.27 -5.77
C PHE A 33 -19.45 -1.36 -4.95
N ALA A 34 -18.53 -1.92 -4.15
CA ALA A 34 -17.68 -1.11 -3.28
C ALA A 34 -16.73 -0.21 -4.09
N GLU A 35 -16.16 -0.72 -5.17
CA GLU A 35 -15.26 0.03 -6.04
C GLU A 35 -15.98 1.22 -6.71
N ASP A 36 -17.14 0.96 -7.32
CA ASP A 36 -17.94 2.01 -7.97
C ASP A 36 -18.39 3.09 -6.98
N SER A 37 -18.78 2.68 -5.77
CA SER A 37 -19.11 3.63 -4.70
C SER A 37 -17.93 4.53 -4.36
N LEU A 38 -16.70 3.99 -4.26
CA LEU A 38 -15.51 4.80 -4.00
C LEU A 38 -15.21 5.74 -5.18
N ARG A 39 -15.37 5.28 -6.42
CA ARG A 39 -15.15 6.08 -7.63
C ARG A 39 -16.06 7.31 -7.68
N VAL A 40 -17.35 7.13 -7.38
CA VAL A 40 -18.31 8.26 -7.31
C VAL A 40 -17.92 9.25 -6.22
N ILE A 41 -17.51 8.77 -5.04
CA ILE A 41 -17.07 9.62 -3.93
C ILE A 41 -15.81 10.41 -4.30
N GLN A 42 -14.85 9.77 -4.95
CA GLN A 42 -13.64 10.41 -5.44
C GLN A 42 -13.97 11.50 -6.44
N HIS A 43 -14.84 11.21 -7.40
CA HIS A 43 -15.26 12.16 -8.42
C HIS A 43 -15.90 13.40 -7.78
N ASN A 44 -16.87 13.21 -6.90
CA ASN A 44 -17.55 14.31 -6.20
C ASN A 44 -16.59 15.14 -5.35
N ALA A 45 -15.67 14.50 -4.62
CA ALA A 45 -14.68 15.20 -3.81
C ALA A 45 -13.71 16.02 -4.68
N LEU A 46 -13.43 15.55 -5.90
CA LEU A 46 -12.64 16.30 -6.86
C LEU A 46 -13.46 17.38 -7.56
N GLU A 47 -14.79 17.40 -7.61
CA GLU A 47 -15.51 18.47 -8.32
C GLU A 47 -15.55 19.80 -7.55
N ASP A 48 -15.36 19.77 -6.22
CA ASP A 48 -15.41 20.95 -5.37
C ASP A 48 -14.32 21.98 -5.75
N ARG A 49 -14.73 23.24 -5.99
CA ARG A 49 -13.86 24.29 -6.53
C ARG A 49 -13.45 25.38 -5.55
N SER A 50 -13.96 25.37 -4.33
CA SER A 50 -13.71 26.44 -3.37
C SER A 50 -13.35 25.92 -1.99
N ILE A 51 -12.31 26.53 -1.43
CA ILE A 51 -11.91 26.35 -0.04
C ILE A 51 -12.68 27.39 0.77
N SER A 52 -13.52 26.92 1.70
CA SER A 52 -14.38 27.80 2.49
C SER A 52 -13.75 28.29 3.79
N ASP A 53 -12.70 27.62 4.28
CA ASP A 53 -12.09 27.89 5.57
C ASP A 53 -10.57 28.02 5.50
N LYS A 54 -10.01 28.94 6.29
CA LYS A 54 -8.57 29.21 6.35
C LYS A 54 -7.78 27.99 6.83
N GLN A 55 -8.30 27.20 7.76
CA GLN A 55 -7.57 26.02 8.22
C GLN A 55 -7.37 24.99 7.10
N GLN A 56 -8.38 24.83 6.24
CA GLN A 56 -8.28 23.96 5.08
C GLN A 56 -7.30 24.49 4.03
N TRP A 57 -7.22 25.82 3.89
CA TRP A 57 -6.24 26.48 3.05
C TRP A 57 -4.81 26.24 3.54
N ASP A 58 -4.56 26.51 4.82
CA ASP A 58 -3.24 26.32 5.44
C ASP A 58 -2.82 24.84 5.41
N ALA A 59 -3.75 23.91 5.62
CA ALA A 59 -3.50 22.47 5.52
C ALA A 59 -3.16 22.03 4.08
N ALA A 60 -3.77 22.65 3.07
CA ALA A 60 -3.48 22.37 1.67
C ALA A 60 -2.11 22.89 1.24
N ILE A 61 -1.72 24.07 1.72
CA ILE A 61 -0.35 24.60 1.53
C ILE A 61 0.66 23.65 2.15
N TYR A 62 0.46 23.26 3.40
CA TYR A 62 1.37 22.34 4.08
C TYR A 62 1.50 21.01 3.34
N PHE A 63 0.37 20.45 2.88
CA PHE A 63 0.36 19.23 2.09
C PHE A 63 1.09 19.38 0.75
N MET A 64 0.90 20.51 0.07
CA MET A 64 1.59 20.84 -1.18
C MET A 64 3.11 20.95 -0.96
N GLU A 65 3.54 21.70 0.06
CA GLU A 65 4.95 21.85 0.42
C GLU A 65 5.60 20.49 0.74
N GLU A 66 4.95 19.67 1.57
CA GLU A 66 5.44 18.34 1.91
C GLU A 66 5.55 17.43 0.67
N ALA A 67 4.55 17.46 -0.22
CA ALA A 67 4.56 16.67 -1.45
C ALA A 67 5.68 17.11 -2.41
N LEU A 68 5.91 18.42 -2.55
CA LEU A 68 6.97 18.96 -3.40
C LEU A 68 8.35 18.66 -2.84
N GLN A 69 8.56 18.83 -1.53
CA GLN A 69 9.81 18.50 -0.86
C GLN A 69 10.13 17.01 -0.97
N ALA A 70 9.12 16.14 -0.80
CA ALA A 70 9.28 14.70 -1.00
C ALA A 70 9.69 14.38 -2.44
N ARG A 71 9.01 14.97 -3.44
CA ARG A 71 9.35 14.78 -4.86
C ARG A 71 10.70 15.33 -5.25
N LEU A 72 11.10 16.47 -4.69
CA LEU A 72 12.42 17.04 -4.89
C LEU A 72 13.48 16.07 -4.37
N LYS A 73 13.34 15.61 -3.13
CA LYS A 73 14.25 14.66 -2.50
C LYS A 73 14.35 13.35 -3.29
N ASP A 74 13.24 12.80 -3.77
CA ASP A 74 13.24 11.60 -4.62
C ASP A 74 13.99 11.84 -5.93
N THR A 75 13.78 12.99 -6.56
CA THR A 75 14.45 13.38 -7.81
C THR A 75 15.95 13.59 -7.58
N GLU A 76 16.34 14.30 -6.52
CA GLU A 76 17.74 14.50 -6.13
C GLU A 76 18.44 13.16 -5.84
N ASN A 77 17.79 12.25 -5.10
CA ASN A 77 18.32 10.91 -4.84
C ASN A 77 18.47 10.11 -6.14
N ALA A 78 17.50 10.20 -7.07
CA ALA A 78 17.59 9.54 -8.36
C ALA A 78 18.75 10.09 -9.20
N ILE A 79 18.95 11.41 -9.20
CA ILE A 79 20.09 12.08 -9.86
C ILE A 79 21.41 11.65 -9.20
N GLU A 80 21.49 11.63 -7.86
CA GLU A 80 22.69 11.23 -7.13
C GLU A 80 23.05 9.76 -7.40
N ASN A 81 22.07 8.86 -7.46
CA ASN A 81 22.32 7.45 -7.79
C ASN A 81 22.91 7.29 -9.20
N MET A 82 22.43 8.08 -10.16
CA MET A 82 22.92 8.06 -11.54
C MET A 82 24.31 8.66 -11.69
N ILE A 83 24.60 9.76 -10.99
CA ILE A 83 25.78 10.61 -11.20
C ILE A 83 26.89 10.35 -10.17
N GLY A 84 26.53 9.65 -9.09
CA GLY A 84 27.39 9.35 -7.98
C GLY A 84 27.61 10.53 -7.04
N PRO A 85 28.33 10.31 -5.93
CA PRO A 85 28.47 11.28 -4.85
C PRO A 85 29.19 12.56 -5.28
N ASP A 86 28.76 13.69 -4.72
CA ASP A 86 29.45 14.97 -4.86
C ASP A 86 30.82 14.98 -4.18
N TRP A 87 31.66 15.95 -4.54
CA TRP A 87 33.00 16.11 -3.95
C TRP A 87 32.99 16.13 -2.41
N ARG A 88 31.98 16.77 -1.79
CA ARG A 88 31.82 16.78 -0.32
C ARG A 88 31.54 15.38 0.23
N LYS A 89 30.61 14.65 -0.38
CA LYS A 89 30.25 13.28 0.04
C LYS A 89 31.39 12.30 -0.23
N ARG A 90 32.12 12.46 -1.33
CA ARG A 90 33.32 11.68 -1.64
C ARG A 90 34.39 11.85 -0.57
N TRP A 91 34.60 13.08 -0.12
CA TRP A 91 35.59 13.39 0.91
C TRP A 91 35.15 12.93 2.31
N ILE A 92 33.91 13.23 2.71
CA ILE A 92 33.40 12.89 4.05
C ILE A 92 33.23 11.36 4.23
N TYR A 93 32.69 10.68 3.22
CA TYR A 93 32.34 9.26 3.30
C TYR A 93 33.35 8.35 2.59
N TRP A 94 34.47 8.89 2.11
CA TRP A 94 35.50 8.14 1.35
C TRP A 94 34.93 7.30 0.21
N LYS A 95 33.94 7.85 -0.50
CA LYS A 95 33.29 7.18 -1.65
C LYS A 95 33.90 7.66 -2.96
N ASN A 96 33.99 6.75 -3.92
CA ASN A 96 34.39 7.06 -5.30
C ASN A 96 33.20 6.90 -6.24
N ARG A 97 33.25 7.57 -7.40
CA ARG A 97 32.29 7.36 -8.49
C ARG A 97 32.72 6.15 -9.31
N THR A 98 31.74 5.41 -9.83
CA THR A 98 32.00 4.41 -10.88
C THR A 98 32.33 5.10 -12.21
N GLN A 99 32.85 4.34 -13.17
CA GLN A 99 33.12 4.86 -14.52
C GLN A 99 31.85 5.43 -15.17
N GLU A 100 30.74 4.70 -15.05
CA GLU A 100 29.42 5.12 -15.54
C GLU A 100 28.94 6.42 -14.86
N GLN A 101 29.03 6.50 -13.53
CA GLN A 101 28.70 7.72 -12.78
C GLN A 101 29.58 8.91 -13.18
N SER A 102 30.86 8.66 -13.52
CA SER A 102 31.75 9.71 -14.03
C SER A 102 31.27 10.25 -15.38
N VAL A 103 30.88 9.36 -16.30
CA VAL A 103 30.29 9.75 -17.60
C VAL A 103 29.02 10.57 -17.38
N HIS A 104 28.10 10.09 -16.54
CA HIS A 104 26.84 10.78 -16.23
C HIS A 104 27.07 12.16 -15.60
N ASN A 105 28.10 12.30 -14.75
CA ASN A 105 28.46 13.59 -14.17
C ASN A 105 28.99 14.57 -15.21
N GLU A 106 29.81 14.10 -16.15
CA GLU A 106 30.29 14.95 -17.24
C GLU A 106 29.14 15.40 -18.15
N THR A 107 28.19 14.51 -18.44
CA THR A 107 26.97 14.85 -19.18
C THR A 107 26.15 15.91 -18.45
N LYS A 108 25.90 15.73 -17.13
CA LYS A 108 25.21 16.73 -16.32
C LYS A 108 25.94 18.08 -16.34
N ASN A 109 27.25 18.09 -16.14
CA ASN A 109 28.03 19.33 -16.12
C ASN A 109 27.93 20.08 -17.46
N GLU A 110 27.92 19.37 -18.59
CA GLU A 110 27.77 19.98 -19.91
C GLU A 110 26.35 20.53 -20.13
N LEU A 111 25.33 19.78 -19.72
CA LEU A 111 23.94 20.23 -19.74
C LEU A 111 23.72 21.47 -18.86
N GLU A 112 24.30 21.52 -17.67
CA GLU A 112 24.20 22.68 -16.78
C GLU A 112 24.82 23.94 -17.40
N LYS A 113 25.91 23.82 -18.16
CA LYS A 113 26.49 24.99 -18.87
C LYS A 113 25.53 25.49 -19.94
N MET A 114 24.97 24.58 -20.73
CA MET A 114 24.04 24.93 -21.81
C MET A 114 22.75 25.56 -21.26
N LEU A 115 22.18 24.98 -20.22
CA LEU A 115 20.94 25.46 -19.59
C LEU A 115 21.14 26.79 -18.85
N LYS A 116 22.31 27.03 -18.22
CA LYS A 116 22.62 28.34 -17.60
C LYS A 116 22.70 29.49 -18.61
N CYS A 117 22.94 29.19 -19.89
CA CYS A 117 22.98 30.22 -20.93
C CYS A 117 21.57 30.63 -21.42
N ASN A 118 20.51 29.89 -21.06
CA ASN A 118 19.14 30.18 -21.46
C ASN A 118 18.14 29.82 -20.35
N GLU A 119 17.75 30.81 -19.55
CA GLU A 119 16.83 30.63 -18.41
C GLU A 119 15.41 30.19 -18.85
N GLU A 120 14.97 30.55 -20.06
CA GLU A 120 13.66 30.17 -20.62
C GLU A 120 13.71 28.90 -21.50
N HIS A 121 14.78 28.11 -21.43
CA HIS A 121 14.95 26.93 -22.28
C HIS A 121 13.75 25.97 -22.17
N PRO A 122 13.22 25.42 -23.27
CA PRO A 122 12.12 24.44 -23.24
C PRO A 122 12.52 23.13 -22.53
N ALA A 123 11.53 22.31 -22.14
CA ALA A 123 11.79 21.10 -21.34
C ALA A 123 12.38 19.94 -22.13
N TYR A 124 12.17 19.95 -23.44
CA TYR A 124 12.81 19.03 -24.35
C TYR A 124 14.08 19.66 -24.91
N LEU A 125 15.09 18.83 -25.16
CA LEU A 125 16.26 19.21 -25.93
C LEU A 125 15.96 19.00 -27.42
N ALA A 126 16.30 19.99 -28.25
CA ALA A 126 16.25 19.83 -29.69
C ALA A 126 17.34 18.85 -30.17
N SER A 127 17.14 18.25 -31.35
CA SER A 127 18.04 17.21 -31.88
C SER A 127 19.48 17.71 -32.09
N ASP A 128 19.62 18.98 -32.47
CA ASP A 128 20.88 19.69 -32.63
C ASP A 128 21.56 19.99 -31.28
N GLU A 129 20.80 20.32 -30.23
CA GLU A 129 21.32 20.49 -28.87
C GLU A 129 21.87 19.18 -28.31
N ILE A 130 21.12 18.08 -28.47
CA ILE A 130 21.57 16.73 -28.09
C ILE A 130 22.86 16.37 -28.83
N THR A 131 22.91 16.65 -30.13
CA THR A 131 24.11 16.41 -30.94
C THR A 131 25.29 17.25 -30.49
N THR A 132 25.04 18.50 -30.07
CA THR A 132 26.07 19.43 -29.59
C THR A 132 26.65 18.95 -28.27
N VAL A 133 25.80 18.60 -27.30
CA VAL A 133 26.25 18.02 -26.02
C VAL A 133 27.06 16.75 -26.24
N ARG A 134 26.60 15.86 -27.14
CA ARG A 134 27.32 14.63 -27.47
C ARG A 134 28.71 14.91 -28.07
N LYS A 135 28.80 15.78 -29.08
CA LYS A 135 30.07 16.13 -29.72
C LYS A 135 31.05 16.81 -28.75
N ASN A 136 30.54 17.65 -27.84
CA ASN A 136 31.37 18.28 -26.82
C ASN A 136 31.96 17.25 -25.86
N LEU A 137 31.17 16.24 -25.46
CA LEU A 137 31.65 15.14 -24.60
C LEU A 137 32.63 14.23 -25.35
N GLU A 138 32.36 13.89 -26.62
CA GLU A 138 33.26 13.13 -27.49
C GLU A 138 34.63 13.81 -27.62
N SER A 139 34.65 15.14 -27.78
CA SER A 139 35.89 15.93 -27.84
C SER A 139 36.75 15.84 -26.58
N ARG A 140 36.13 15.48 -25.45
CA ARG A 140 36.77 15.28 -24.13
C ARG A 140 37.06 13.80 -23.85
N GLY A 141 36.83 12.92 -24.84
CA GLY A 141 37.03 11.47 -24.72
C GLY A 141 35.90 10.74 -23.98
N VAL A 142 34.71 11.33 -23.89
CA VAL A 142 33.54 10.76 -23.21
C VAL A 142 32.46 10.43 -24.24
N GLU A 143 32.24 9.14 -24.51
CA GLU A 143 31.20 8.68 -25.43
C GLU A 143 29.86 8.48 -24.69
N VAL A 144 28.78 9.03 -25.23
CA VAL A 144 27.46 9.08 -24.58
C VAL A 144 26.35 8.84 -25.60
N ASP A 145 25.39 7.98 -25.25
CA ASP A 145 24.16 7.77 -26.02
C ASP A 145 23.24 9.00 -25.89
N PRO A 146 22.66 9.53 -26.99
CA PRO A 146 21.56 10.49 -26.96
C PRO A 146 20.47 10.23 -25.91
N SER A 147 20.09 8.97 -25.68
CA SER A 147 19.05 8.60 -24.71
C SER A 147 19.40 9.00 -23.28
N LEU A 148 20.68 8.90 -22.92
CA LEU A 148 21.20 9.27 -21.60
C LEU A 148 21.21 10.80 -21.40
N VAL A 149 21.56 11.55 -22.45
CA VAL A 149 21.53 13.02 -22.43
C VAL A 149 20.11 13.52 -22.14
N ILE A 150 19.11 12.95 -22.83
CA ILE A 150 17.69 13.28 -22.62
C ILE A 150 17.28 12.97 -21.17
N ASN A 151 17.56 11.76 -20.68
CA ASN A 151 17.16 11.34 -19.33
C ASN A 151 17.76 12.24 -18.22
N ILE A 152 19.04 12.59 -18.33
CA ILE A 152 19.69 13.48 -17.35
C ILE A 152 19.11 14.89 -17.42
N ALA A 153 18.85 15.42 -18.62
CA ALA A 153 18.26 16.75 -18.80
C ALA A 153 16.84 16.85 -18.21
N GLU A 154 15.98 15.86 -18.49
CA GLU A 154 14.62 15.81 -17.96
C GLU A 154 14.60 15.79 -16.42
N LYS A 155 15.43 14.95 -15.79
CA LYS A 155 15.51 14.85 -14.33
C LYS A 155 16.07 16.13 -13.70
N HIS A 156 17.13 16.68 -14.26
CA HIS A 156 17.74 17.92 -13.77
C HIS A 156 16.76 19.08 -13.84
N LYS A 157 16.08 19.22 -14.98
CA LYS A 157 15.06 20.25 -15.16
C LYS A 157 13.87 20.06 -14.22
N SER A 158 13.40 18.82 -14.04
CA SER A 158 12.32 18.53 -13.09
C SER A 158 12.69 18.96 -11.67
N ALA A 159 13.91 18.66 -11.21
CA ALA A 159 14.39 19.12 -9.90
C ALA A 159 14.46 20.65 -9.83
N PHE A 160 14.98 21.30 -10.87
CA PHE A 160 15.06 22.76 -10.96
C PHE A 160 13.68 23.43 -10.90
N LEU A 161 12.70 22.93 -11.64
CA LEU A 161 11.33 23.45 -11.63
C LEU A 161 10.67 23.26 -10.26
N ILE A 162 10.89 22.12 -9.58
CA ILE A 162 10.36 21.91 -8.23
C ILE A 162 10.99 22.91 -7.24
N ILE A 163 12.30 23.14 -7.34
CA ILE A 163 12.99 24.14 -6.49
C ILE A 163 12.44 25.53 -6.76
N LEU A 164 12.34 25.93 -8.04
CA LEU A 164 11.79 27.22 -8.43
C LEU A 164 10.38 27.38 -7.88
N PHE A 165 9.51 26.39 -8.07
CA PHE A 165 8.15 26.41 -7.55
C PHE A 165 8.11 26.50 -6.02
N CYS A 166 9.00 25.81 -5.29
CA CYS A 166 9.12 25.95 -3.83
C CYS A 166 9.60 27.34 -3.39
N GLU A 167 10.57 27.94 -4.09
CA GLU A 167 11.03 29.30 -3.83
C GLU A 167 9.96 30.34 -4.17
N GLU A 168 9.24 30.13 -5.27
CA GLU A 168 8.09 30.92 -5.67
C GLU A 168 6.95 30.78 -4.67
N ILE A 169 6.60 29.59 -4.18
CA ILE A 169 5.60 29.40 -3.09
C ILE A 169 5.96 30.24 -1.87
N TYR A 170 7.25 30.33 -1.52
CA TYR A 170 7.73 31.15 -0.40
C TYR A 170 7.52 32.66 -0.66
N LEU A 171 7.55 33.09 -1.92
CA LEU A 171 7.28 34.47 -2.36
C LEU A 171 5.77 34.72 -2.64
N ILE A 172 5.01 33.69 -3.05
CA ILE A 172 3.61 33.67 -3.51
C ILE A 172 2.67 33.35 -2.33
N PHE A 173 2.86 34.02 -1.19
CA PHE A 173 1.79 34.08 -0.19
C PHE A 173 0.52 34.83 -0.70
N GLN A 174 0.44 35.19 -1.99
CA GLN A 174 -0.68 35.96 -2.54
C GLN A 174 -1.31 35.53 -3.89
N LEU A 175 -0.74 34.71 -4.80
CA LEU A 175 -1.20 34.80 -6.20
C LEU A 175 -1.48 33.57 -7.08
N GLU A 176 -1.26 32.31 -6.67
CA GLU A 176 -1.80 31.18 -7.46
C GLU A 176 -2.74 30.27 -6.66
N CYS A 177 -3.97 30.78 -6.49
CA CYS A 177 -5.08 30.09 -5.82
C CYS A 177 -5.41 28.71 -6.41
N ASN A 178 -5.12 28.50 -7.71
CA ASN A 178 -5.53 27.28 -8.41
C ASN A 178 -4.75 26.04 -7.97
N ASP A 179 -3.45 26.14 -7.71
CA ASP A 179 -2.64 24.98 -7.32
C ASP A 179 -2.95 24.56 -5.88
N VAL A 180 -3.09 25.52 -4.97
CA VAL A 180 -3.56 25.25 -3.60
C VAL A 180 -4.93 24.57 -3.61
N VAL A 181 -5.85 25.02 -4.48
CA VAL A 181 -7.17 24.38 -4.65
C VAL A 181 -7.04 22.96 -5.21
N LEU A 182 -6.11 22.70 -6.15
CA LEU A 182 -5.85 21.35 -6.67
C LEU A 182 -5.35 20.42 -5.55
N PHE A 183 -4.34 20.83 -4.80
CA PHE A 183 -3.78 20.04 -3.70
C PHE A 183 -4.82 19.81 -2.60
N TRP A 184 -5.65 20.81 -2.28
CA TRP A 184 -6.78 20.67 -1.37
C TRP A 184 -7.78 19.61 -1.86
N ARG A 185 -8.18 19.64 -3.15
CA ARG A 185 -9.11 18.65 -3.75
C ARG A 185 -8.55 17.24 -3.63
N ILE A 186 -7.26 17.06 -3.92
CA ILE A 186 -6.58 15.76 -3.82
C ILE A 186 -6.52 15.29 -2.36
N GLN A 187 -6.08 16.15 -1.45
CA GLN A 187 -5.97 15.84 -0.02
C GLN A 187 -7.34 15.45 0.57
N ARG A 188 -8.37 16.23 0.26
CA ARG A 188 -9.75 15.97 0.68
C ARG A 188 -10.30 14.68 0.08
N MET A 189 -10.09 14.45 -1.22
CA MET A 189 -10.48 13.21 -1.89
C MET A 189 -9.86 12.00 -1.19
N LEU A 190 -8.54 12.02 -0.94
CA LEU A 190 -7.84 10.94 -0.25
C LEU A 190 -8.38 10.71 1.16
N ALA A 191 -8.62 11.78 1.92
CA ALA A 191 -9.15 11.68 3.27
C ALA A 191 -10.56 11.06 3.31
N ILE A 192 -11.47 11.52 2.43
CA ILE A 192 -12.84 11.01 2.34
C ILE A 192 -12.81 9.55 1.87
N THR A 193 -12.06 9.23 0.82
CA THR A 193 -11.93 7.86 0.31
C THR A 193 -11.38 6.91 1.38
N ALA A 194 -10.33 7.29 2.10
CA ALA A 194 -9.76 6.45 3.16
C ALA A 194 -10.77 6.20 4.30
N ASN A 195 -11.54 7.22 4.68
CA ASN A 195 -12.58 7.09 5.69
C ASN A 195 -13.73 6.20 5.21
N THR A 196 -14.21 6.39 3.98
CA THR A 196 -15.25 5.55 3.39
C THR A 196 -14.78 4.10 3.26
N LEU A 197 -13.56 3.86 2.76
CA LEU A 197 -13.00 2.52 2.63
C LEU A 197 -12.94 1.81 3.99
N ARG A 198 -12.48 2.52 5.04
CA ARG A 198 -12.48 1.99 6.41
C ARG A 198 -13.88 1.61 6.88
N GLN A 199 -14.88 2.46 6.61
CA GLN A 199 -16.27 2.20 6.95
C GLN A 199 -16.84 1.02 6.15
N GLN A 200 -16.62 0.94 4.85
CA GLN A 200 -17.06 -0.17 4.00
C GLN A 200 -16.45 -1.50 4.49
N LEU A 201 -15.15 -1.51 4.80
CA LEU A 201 -14.48 -2.69 5.32
C LEU A 201 -15.08 -3.12 6.67
N THR A 202 -15.11 -2.20 7.64
CA THR A 202 -15.46 -2.52 9.03
C THR A 202 -16.95 -2.78 9.22
N ASN A 203 -17.81 -1.98 8.59
CA ASN A 203 -19.26 -2.06 8.82
C ASN A 203 -19.96 -3.03 7.87
N THR A 204 -19.41 -3.28 6.68
CA THR A 204 -20.04 -4.13 5.67
C THR A 204 -19.29 -5.44 5.52
N GLU A 205 -18.02 -5.40 5.11
CA GLU A 205 -17.30 -6.62 4.75
C GLU A 205 -16.99 -7.53 5.94
N VAL A 206 -16.61 -6.96 7.10
CA VAL A 206 -16.43 -7.76 8.32
C VAL A 206 -17.73 -8.47 8.71
N ARG A 207 -18.88 -7.79 8.67
CA ARG A 207 -20.18 -8.41 9.01
C ARG A 207 -20.59 -9.48 8.00
N ARG A 208 -20.33 -9.27 6.70
CA ARG A 208 -20.58 -10.26 5.65
C ARG A 208 -19.69 -11.50 5.83
N LEU A 209 -18.44 -11.30 6.19
CA LEU A 209 -17.52 -12.40 6.50
C LEU A 209 -17.94 -13.16 7.75
N GLU A 210 -18.31 -12.47 8.83
CA GLU A 210 -18.84 -13.10 10.05
C GLU A 210 -20.10 -13.93 9.75
N LYS A 211 -21.01 -13.43 8.92
CA LYS A 211 -22.19 -14.19 8.49
C LYS A 211 -21.80 -15.45 7.71
N ASN A 212 -20.86 -15.34 6.77
CA ASN A 212 -20.36 -16.48 6.01
C ASN A 212 -19.70 -17.52 6.94
N VAL A 213 -18.90 -17.10 7.91
CA VAL A 213 -18.30 -18.01 8.92
C VAL A 213 -19.38 -18.75 9.71
N LYS A 214 -20.46 -18.07 10.10
CA LYS A 214 -21.60 -18.70 10.79
C LYS A 214 -22.32 -19.71 9.89
N GLU A 215 -22.63 -19.34 8.66
CA GLU A 215 -23.27 -20.23 7.68
C GLU A 215 -22.42 -21.48 7.41
N VAL A 216 -21.10 -21.34 7.23
CA VAL A 216 -20.17 -22.48 7.07
C VAL A 216 -20.16 -23.37 8.31
N LEU A 217 -20.18 -22.78 9.51
CA LEU A 217 -20.20 -23.54 10.75
C LEU A 217 -21.52 -24.29 10.93
N GLU A 218 -22.65 -23.66 10.57
CA GLU A 218 -23.98 -24.28 10.56
C GLU A 218 -24.03 -25.47 9.57
N ASP A 219 -23.54 -25.29 8.34
CA ASP A 219 -23.41 -26.37 7.35
C ASP A 219 -22.57 -27.55 7.89
N PHE A 220 -21.45 -27.26 8.54
CA PHE A 220 -20.60 -28.29 9.13
C PHE A 220 -21.27 -28.94 10.35
N ALA A 221 -22.12 -28.20 11.05
CA ALA A 221 -22.93 -28.71 12.15
C ALA A 221 -24.14 -29.52 11.67
N GLU A 222 -24.49 -29.54 10.39
CA GLU A 222 -25.50 -30.46 9.84
C GLU A 222 -24.86 -31.73 9.27
N ASP A 223 -23.62 -31.64 8.80
CA ASP A 223 -22.86 -32.75 8.22
C ASP A 223 -22.20 -33.65 9.29
N ASN A 224 -22.85 -34.79 9.57
CA ASN A 224 -22.34 -35.76 10.56
C ASN A 224 -20.97 -36.37 10.18
N GLU A 225 -20.66 -36.51 8.88
CA GLU A 225 -19.36 -37.03 8.45
C GLU A 225 -18.25 -36.02 8.75
N LYS A 226 -18.49 -34.74 8.45
CA LYS A 226 -17.57 -33.65 8.79
C LYS A 226 -17.39 -33.50 10.29
N LYS A 227 -18.45 -33.61 11.10
CA LYS A 227 -18.32 -33.56 12.57
C LYS A 227 -17.35 -34.61 13.10
N VAL A 228 -17.55 -35.87 12.71
CA VAL A 228 -16.71 -36.98 13.17
C VAL A 228 -15.26 -36.80 12.70
N LYS A 229 -15.06 -36.28 11.48
CA LYS A 229 -13.73 -36.07 10.91
C LYS A 229 -12.99 -34.88 11.53
N LEU A 230 -13.71 -33.78 11.83
CA LEU A 230 -13.12 -32.51 12.27
C LEU A 230 -13.01 -32.42 13.80
N LEU A 231 -13.97 -32.96 14.55
CA LEU A 231 -13.97 -32.98 16.02
C LEU A 231 -13.33 -34.28 16.52
N THR A 232 -12.01 -34.34 16.43
CA THR A 232 -11.23 -35.53 16.84
C THR A 232 -10.32 -35.21 18.01
N GLY A 233 -10.11 -36.17 18.91
CA GLY A 233 -9.19 -36.01 20.03
C GLY A 233 -9.47 -36.96 21.19
N LYS A 234 -8.51 -37.11 22.11
CA LYS A 234 -8.63 -38.01 23.27
C LYS A 234 -9.85 -37.71 24.13
N ARG A 235 -10.18 -36.42 24.32
CA ARG A 235 -11.34 -35.99 25.10
C ARG A 235 -12.68 -36.29 24.41
N VAL A 236 -12.72 -36.19 23.08
CA VAL A 236 -13.91 -36.57 22.30
C VAL A 236 -14.15 -38.07 22.44
N GLN A 237 -13.11 -38.87 22.27
CA GLN A 237 -13.18 -40.31 22.42
C GLN A 237 -13.60 -40.72 23.84
N LEU A 238 -13.04 -40.09 24.87
CA LEU A 238 -13.43 -40.31 26.26
C LEU A 238 -14.90 -39.94 26.51
N ALA A 239 -15.38 -38.82 25.93
CA ALA A 239 -16.77 -38.40 26.05
C ALA A 239 -17.74 -39.38 25.36
N GLU A 240 -17.37 -39.89 24.18
CA GLU A 240 -18.14 -40.94 23.50
C GLU A 240 -18.20 -42.23 24.32
N ASP A 241 -17.09 -42.66 24.90
CA ASP A 241 -17.04 -43.87 25.73
C ASP A 241 -17.84 -43.70 27.04
N LEU A 242 -17.78 -42.52 27.68
CA LEU A 242 -18.63 -42.18 28.82
C LEU A 242 -20.12 -42.19 28.46
N LYS A 243 -20.49 -41.73 27.27
CA LYS A 243 -21.87 -41.78 26.79
C LYS A 243 -22.35 -43.23 26.62
N LYS A 244 -21.53 -44.10 26.01
CA LYS A 244 -21.84 -45.54 25.88
C LYS A 244 -22.02 -46.20 27.26
N VAL A 245 -21.16 -45.88 28.23
CA VAL A 245 -21.27 -46.43 29.59
C VAL A 245 -22.59 -46.00 30.24
N ARG A 246 -22.99 -44.74 30.10
CA ARG A 246 -24.27 -44.25 30.62
C ARG A 246 -25.47 -44.93 29.96
N GLU A 247 -25.45 -45.10 28.64
CA GLU A 247 -26.50 -45.83 27.91
C GLU A 247 -26.63 -47.28 28.37
N ILE A 248 -25.51 -47.94 28.69
CA ILE A 248 -25.51 -49.30 29.26
C ILE A 248 -26.13 -49.30 30.66
N GLN A 249 -25.77 -48.34 31.52
CA GLN A 249 -26.35 -48.20 32.85
C GLN A 249 -27.87 -47.99 32.79
N GLU A 250 -28.35 -47.07 31.96
CA GLU A 250 -29.78 -46.80 31.79
C GLU A 250 -30.55 -48.06 31.33
N LYS A 251 -29.99 -48.85 30.42
CA LYS A 251 -30.59 -50.12 29.99
C LYS A 251 -30.58 -51.19 31.08
N LEU A 252 -29.53 -51.25 31.89
CA LEU A 252 -29.45 -52.18 33.01
C LEU A 252 -30.46 -51.81 34.11
N ASP A 253 -30.60 -50.53 34.43
CA ASP A 253 -31.57 -50.04 35.40
C ASP A 253 -33.01 -50.35 34.93
N ALA A 254 -33.32 -50.07 33.67
CA ALA A 254 -34.61 -50.43 33.07
C ALA A 254 -34.90 -51.94 33.11
N PHE A 255 -33.86 -52.78 32.90
CA PHE A 255 -33.98 -54.23 33.00
C PHE A 255 -34.21 -54.70 34.44
N ILE A 256 -33.53 -54.11 35.42
CA ILE A 256 -33.74 -54.39 36.85
C ILE A 256 -35.16 -54.00 37.28
N GLU A 257 -35.65 -52.85 36.84
CA GLU A 257 -37.03 -52.42 37.10
C GLU A 257 -38.05 -53.38 36.51
N ALA A 258 -37.87 -53.83 35.26
CA ALA A 258 -38.74 -54.82 34.63
C ALA A 258 -38.75 -56.15 35.39
N LEU A 259 -37.58 -56.64 35.84
CA LEU A 259 -37.48 -57.86 36.65
C LEU A 259 -38.16 -57.74 38.02
N HIS A 260 -38.17 -56.56 38.63
CA HIS A 260 -38.89 -56.33 39.87
C HIS A 260 -40.41 -56.28 39.69
N GLN A 261 -40.90 -55.93 38.50
CA GLN A 261 -42.33 -55.92 38.17
C GLN A 261 -42.89 -57.32 37.83
N GLU A 262 -42.04 -58.29 37.47
CA GLU A 262 -42.43 -59.67 37.16
C GLU A 262 -42.50 -60.60 38.41
N LYS A 263 -42.20 -60.09 39.61
CA LYS A 263 -42.34 -60.81 40.89
C LYS A 263 -43.60 -60.40 41.65
#